data_AF-A0A0F8YA17-F1
#
_entry.id   AF-A0A0F8YA17-F1
#
_cell.length_a   1.000
_cell.length_b   1.000
_cell.length_c   1.000
_cell.angle_alpha   90.00
_cell.angle_beta   90.00
_cell.angle_gamma   90.00
#
_symmetry.space_group_name_H-M   'P 1'
#
loop_
_entity.id
_entity.type
_entity.pdbx_description
1 polymer ?
#
loop_
_entity_poly.entity_id
_entity_poly.type
_entity_poly.pdbx_seq_one_letter_code
_entity_poly.pdbx_strand_id
1 'polypeptide(L)'
;EVYNIGGNRVMSIREMLDLLLNYSSIKNKIEIEIDPKLLRPSDVTLQIPNIDKFVKETNWKAEIPFEKTLQDILDYWRNILKPISSFT
;
A
#
# COMPACT_ATOMS: atom_id res chain seq x y z
N GLU A 1 -25.51 1.13 -14.85
CA GLU A 1 -24.71 2.16 -14.16
C GLU A 1 -23.22 1.84 -14.16
N VAL A 2 -22.39 2.89 -14.10
CA VAL A 2 -20.94 2.82 -13.91
C VAL A 2 -20.57 3.62 -12.65
N TYR A 3 -19.67 3.08 -11.82
CA TYR A 3 -19.19 3.69 -10.58
C TYR A 3 -17.68 3.58 -10.47
N ASN A 4 -17.03 4.62 -9.96
CA ASN A 4 -15.67 4.51 -9.46
C ASN A 4 -15.72 4.06 -8.00
N ILE A 5 -14.83 3.14 -7.64
CA ILE A 5 -14.64 2.68 -6.27
C ILE A 5 -13.16 2.87 -5.95
N GLY A 6 -12.86 3.47 -4.79
CA GLY A 6 -11.49 3.71 -4.36
C GLY A 6 -11.44 4.36 -2.99
N GLY A 7 -10.21 4.55 -2.51
CA GLY A 7 -9.97 5.24 -1.24
C GLY A 7 -10.18 6.75 -1.36
N ASN A 8 -10.27 7.41 -0.21
CA ASN A 8 -10.34 8.87 -0.06
C ASN A 8 -8.98 9.49 0.31
N ARG A 9 -7.89 8.72 0.20
CA ARG A 9 -6.53 9.14 0.53
C ARG A 9 -5.70 9.23 -0.74
N VAL A 10 -4.97 10.34 -0.86
CA VAL A 10 -3.95 10.56 -1.88
C VAL A 10 -2.60 10.47 -1.19
N MET A 11 -1.65 9.75 -1.79
CA MET A 11 -0.28 9.68 -1.31
C MET A 11 0.67 9.30 -2.44
N SER A 12 1.92 9.72 -2.30
CA SER A 12 3.02 9.31 -3.15
C SER A 12 3.49 7.90 -2.83
N ILE A 13 4.19 7.28 -3.79
CA ILE A 13 4.88 6.00 -3.57
C ILE A 13 5.95 6.13 -2.48
N ARG A 14 6.61 7.30 -2.37
CA ARG A 14 7.61 7.56 -1.34
C ARG A 14 7.01 7.51 0.07
N GLU A 15 5.88 8.16 0.29
CA GLU A 15 5.19 8.14 1.59
C GLU A 15 4.71 6.73 1.97
N MET A 16 4.21 5.97 0.99
CA MET A 16 3.84 4.56 1.19
C MET A 16 5.06 3.72 1.59
N LEU A 17 6.19 3.88 0.90
CA LEU A 17 7.45 3.19 1.22
C LEU A 17 7.93 3.58 2.63
N ASP A 18 7.87 4.85 3.00
CA ASP A 18 8.28 5.32 4.33
C ASP A 18 7.44 4.70 5.45
N LEU A 19 6.13 4.49 5.25
CA LEU A 19 5.27 3.77 6.19
C LEU A 19 5.74 2.33 6.38
N LEU A 20 5.99 1.59 5.29
CA LEU A 20 6.49 0.22 5.37
C LEU A 20 7.86 0.13 6.05
N LEU A 21 8.76 1.06 5.74
CA LEU A 21 10.07 1.15 6.36
C LEU A 21 9.97 1.41 7.87
N ASN A 22 9.03 2.24 8.32
CA ASN A 22 8.79 2.48 9.75
C ASN A 22 8.36 1.23 10.51
N TYR A 23 7.76 0.25 9.84
CA TYR A 23 7.42 -1.04 10.45
C TYR A 23 8.60 -2.03 10.49
N SER A 24 9.75 -1.69 9.89
CA SER A 24 10.94 -2.55 9.84
C SER A 24 11.89 -2.26 11.00
N SER A 25 12.27 -3.32 11.73
CA SER A 25 13.27 -3.24 12.81
C SER A 25 14.68 -2.90 12.32
N ILE A 26 14.95 -3.04 11.02
CA ILE A 26 16.24 -2.74 10.39
C ILE A 26 16.19 -1.54 9.46
N LYS A 27 15.18 -0.66 9.58
CA LYS A 27 14.97 0.51 8.71
C LYS A 27 16.27 1.26 8.37
N ASN A 28 17.10 1.53 9.37
CA ASN A 28 18.33 2.32 9.22
C ASN A 28 19.44 1.62 8.42
N LYS A 29 19.26 0.34 8.08
CA LYS A 29 20.16 -0.47 7.24
C LYS A 29 19.62 -0.70 5.83
N ILE A 30 18.41 -0.20 5.54
CA ILE A 30 17.79 -0.35 4.23
C ILE A 30 18.11 0.87 3.39
N GLU A 31 18.80 0.64 2.28
CA GLU A 31 19.11 1.68 1.29
C GLU A 31 18.00 1.73 0.23
N ILE A 32 17.67 2.95 -0.22
CA ILE A 32 16.65 3.19 -1.24
C ILE A 32 17.37 3.65 -2.49
N GLU A 33 17.25 2.87 -3.55
CA GLU A 33 17.83 3.18 -4.86
C GLU A 33 16.72 3.25 -5.93
N ILE A 34 16.91 4.13 -6.90
CA ILE A 34 16.02 4.22 -8.07
C ILE A 34 16.62 3.35 -9.17
N ASP A 35 15.91 2.30 -9.57
CA ASP A 35 16.25 1.52 -10.77
C ASP A 35 15.61 2.17 -12.01
N PRO A 36 16.40 2.73 -12.94
CA PRO A 36 15.86 3.34 -14.16
C PRO A 36 15.04 2.38 -15.03
N LYS A 37 15.24 1.06 -14.90
CA LYS A 37 14.48 0.05 -15.65
C LYS A 37 13.03 -0.09 -15.17
N LEU A 38 12.72 0.35 -13.96
CA LEU A 38 11.37 0.33 -13.39
C LEU A 38 10.58 1.62 -13.70
N LEU A 39 11.24 2.64 -14.29
CA LEU A 39 10.59 3.89 -14.67
C LEU A 39 9.84 3.70 -16.00
N ARG A 40 8.57 4.13 -16.02
CA ARG A 40 7.78 4.16 -17.25
C ARG A 40 8.16 5.39 -18.10
N PRO A 41 8.21 5.29 -19.44
CA PRO A 41 8.47 6.43 -20.33
C PRO A 41 7.43 7.56 -20.21
N SER A 42 6.20 7.21 -19.79
CA SER A 42 5.13 8.13 -19.46
C SER A 42 4.48 7.63 -18.18
N ASP A 43 4.21 8.52 -17.24
CA ASP A 43 3.55 8.17 -15.98
C ASP A 43 2.38 9.10 -15.68
N VAL A 44 1.37 8.56 -15.00
CA VAL A 44 0.23 9.35 -14.53
C VAL A 44 0.56 9.81 -13.12
N THR A 45 0.79 11.11 -12.95
CA THR A 45 1.28 11.69 -11.69
C THR A 45 0.28 11.60 -10.55
N LEU A 46 -1.03 11.67 -10.84
CA LEU A 46 -2.10 11.55 -9.86
C LEU A 46 -3.24 10.70 -10.42
N GLN A 47 -3.64 9.69 -9.67
CA GLN A 47 -4.83 8.88 -9.95
C GLN A 47 -5.76 8.96 -8.75
N ILE A 48 -6.72 9.89 -8.82
CA ILE A 48 -7.66 10.18 -7.73
C ILE A 48 -9.08 9.90 -8.24
N PRO A 49 -9.77 8.86 -7.72
CA PRO A 49 -11.13 8.55 -8.16
C PRO A 49 -12.15 9.53 -7.57
N ASN A 50 -13.07 10.04 -8.39
CA ASN A 50 -14.31 10.62 -7.86
C ASN A 50 -15.27 9.48 -7.50
N ILE A 51 -15.51 9.28 -6.20
CA ILE A 51 -16.36 8.21 -5.66
C ILE A 51 -17.76 8.69 -5.23
N ASP A 52 -18.10 9.96 -5.47
CA ASP A 52 -19.30 10.60 -4.92
C ASP A 52 -20.59 9.88 -5.31
N LYS A 53 -20.68 9.45 -6.57
CA LYS A 53 -21.82 8.69 -7.08
C LYS A 53 -22.01 7.37 -6.32
N PHE A 54 -20.93 6.62 -6.11
CA PHE A 54 -20.98 5.33 -5.44
C PHE A 54 -21.35 5.49 -3.96
N VAL A 55 -20.71 6.43 -3.26
CA VAL A 55 -20.98 6.70 -1.83
C VAL A 55 -22.42 7.17 -1.64
N LYS A 56 -22.94 8.06 -2.49
CA LYS A 56 -24.31 8.58 -2.38
C LYS A 56 -25.37 7.47 -2.50
N GLU A 57 -25.15 6.51 -3.38
CA GLU A 57 -26.14 5.47 -3.66
C GLU A 57 -26.05 4.27 -2.71
N THR A 58 -24.88 4.04 -2.10
CA THR A 58 -24.63 2.82 -1.31
C THR A 58 -24.32 3.09 0.17
N ASN A 59 -24.00 4.32 0.53
CA ASN A 59 -23.36 4.70 1.80
C ASN A 59 -22.05 3.96 2.10
N TRP A 60 -21.46 3.28 1.10
CA TRP A 60 -20.23 2.51 1.28
C TRP A 60 -19.06 3.40 1.68
N LYS A 61 -18.23 2.90 2.59
CA LYS A 61 -16.98 3.53 3.02
C LYS A 61 -15.93 2.44 3.27
N ALA A 62 -14.66 2.73 2.98
CA ALA A 62 -13.57 1.85 3.34
C ALA A 62 -13.44 1.79 4.88
N GLU A 63 -13.51 0.60 5.45
CA GLU A 63 -13.47 0.38 6.90
C GLU A 63 -12.05 0.11 7.42
N ILE A 64 -11.16 -0.37 6.56
CA ILE A 64 -9.79 -0.72 6.92
C ILE A 64 -8.90 0.51 6.67
N PRO A 65 -8.22 1.05 7.70
CA PRO A 65 -7.23 2.10 7.51
C PRO A 65 -6.09 1.66 6.61
N PHE A 66 -5.54 2.60 5.85
CA PHE A 66 -4.47 2.30 4.90
C PHE A 66 -3.21 1.74 5.58
N GLU A 67 -2.84 2.29 6.75
CA GLU A 67 -1.74 1.81 7.60
C GLU A 67 -1.93 0.34 7.99
N LYS A 68 -3.16 -0.04 8.37
CA LYS A 68 -3.50 -1.42 8.73
C LYS A 68 -3.31 -2.35 7.53
N THR A 69 -3.75 -1.93 6.35
CA THR A 69 -3.56 -2.68 5.10
C THR A 69 -2.07 -2.93 4.82
N LEU A 70 -1.22 -1.91 4.91
CA LEU A 70 0.23 -2.05 4.71
C LEU A 70 0.88 -2.96 5.74
N GLN A 71 0.50 -2.82 7.02
CA GLN A 71 1.01 -3.66 8.10
C GLN A 71 0.63 -5.12 7.88
N ASP A 72 -0.63 -5.40 7.52
CA ASP A 72 -1.12 -6.76 7.27
C ASP A 72 -0.39 -7.42 6.09
N ILE A 73 -0.13 -6.66 5.00
CA ILE A 73 0.67 -7.15 3.87
C ILE A 73 2.10 -7.51 4.31
N LEU A 74 2.75 -6.64 5.09
CA LEU A 74 4.11 -6.87 5.56
C LEU A 74 4.19 -8.08 6.50
N ASP A 75 3.23 -8.21 7.42
CA ASP A 75 3.19 -9.30 8.39
C ASP A 75 2.83 -10.63 7.74
N TYR A 76 1.99 -10.63 6.69
CA TYR A 76 1.75 -11.80 5.84
C TYR A 76 3.05 -12.35 5.26
N TRP A 77 3.87 -11.50 4.63
CA TRP A 77 5.16 -11.92 4.06
C TRP A 77 6.15 -12.40 5.13
N ARG A 78 6.23 -11.71 6.27
CA ARG A 78 7.06 -12.16 7.40
C ARG A 78 6.65 -13.54 7.89
N ASN A 79 5.36 -13.82 7.95
CA ASN A 79 4.87 -15.13 8.38
C ASN A 79 5.17 -16.23 7.36
N ILE A 80 5.10 -15.95 6.05
CA ILE A 80 5.49 -16.91 5.01
C ILE A 80 6.98 -17.24 5.06
N LEU A 81 7.82 -16.24 5.30
CA LEU A 81 9.28 -16.38 5.29
C LEU A 81 9.84 -16.94 6.61
N LYS A 82 9.03 -17.03 7.67
CA LYS A 82 9.45 -17.70 8.91
C LYS A 82 9.77 -19.16 8.58
N PRO A 83 10.98 -19.65 8.88
CA PRO A 83 11.25 -21.06 8.77
C PRO A 83 10.26 -21.80 9.67
N ILE A 84 9.65 -22.86 9.15
CA ILE A 84 8.91 -23.80 9.99
C ILE A 84 9.94 -24.31 10.99
N SER A 85 9.76 -23.98 12.27
CA SER A 85 10.55 -24.60 13.33
C SER A 85 10.29 -26.10 13.23
N SER A 86 11.26 -26.84 12.71
CA SER A 86 11.25 -28.29 12.74
C SER A 86 11.14 -28.71 14.20
N PHE A 87 10.02 -29.32 14.56
CA PHE A 87 9.81 -29.91 15.88
C PHE A 87 10.93 -30.93 16.14
N THR A 88 11.80 -30.63 17.10
CA THR A 88 12.58 -31.64 17.84
C THR A 88 11.71 -32.25 18.91
#